data_AF-A0AAE8QF99-F1
#
_entry.id   AF-A0AAE8QF99-F1
#
_cell.length_a   1.000
_cell.length_b   1.000
_cell.length_c   1.000
_cell.angle_alpha   90.00
_cell.angle_beta   90.00
_cell.angle_gamma   90.00
#
_symmetry.space_group_name_H-M   'P 1'
#
loop_
_entity.id
_entity.type
_entity.pdbx_description
1 polymer ?
#
loop_
_entity_poly.entity_id
_entity_poly.type
_entity_poly.pdbx_seq_one_letter_code
_entity_poly.pdbx_strand_id
1 'polypeptide(L)'
;MSLHEMSPLTQSPSLPRSSEGEPVFPEPWAAEAFAMTVHLHAKGLFSWSEWAETLSAQLHKPGRAEDGSDYFDCWVAALSDLIVDNGIADVETILALQQSWQRAAEATPHGRPIELGNDPSRGSS
;
A
#
# COMPACT_ATOMS: atom_id res chain seq x y z
N MET A 1 34.91 -3.45 7.66
CA MET A 1 34.16 -2.85 6.54
C MET A 1 32.94 -3.71 6.31
N SER A 2 31.77 -3.32 6.83
CA SER A 2 30.53 -4.06 6.62
C SER A 2 30.14 -4.00 5.15
N LEU A 3 29.89 -5.18 4.60
CA LEU A 3 29.25 -5.39 3.32
C LEU A 3 27.93 -4.61 3.32
N HIS A 4 27.73 -3.75 2.33
CA HIS A 4 26.40 -3.25 2.01
C HIS A 4 25.53 -4.47 1.73
N GLU A 5 24.68 -4.85 2.68
CA GLU A 5 23.50 -5.66 2.37
C GLU A 5 22.66 -4.82 1.42
N MET A 6 22.85 -5.03 0.12
CA MET A 6 21.95 -4.52 -0.91
C MET A 6 20.58 -5.10 -0.60
N SER A 7 19.72 -4.27 0.01
CA SER A 7 18.34 -4.63 0.29
C SER A 7 17.71 -5.21 -0.98
N PRO A 8 17.04 -6.38 -0.90
CA PRO A 8 16.39 -7.04 -2.05
C PRO A 8 15.35 -6.15 -2.75
N LEU A 9 15.00 -5.02 -2.14
CA LEU A 9 14.16 -3.95 -2.66
C LEU A 9 14.68 -3.31 -3.96
N THR A 10 16.00 -3.26 -4.18
CA THR A 10 16.58 -2.59 -5.36
C THR A 10 16.40 -3.37 -6.67
N GLN A 11 16.11 -4.67 -6.59
CA GLN A 11 16.00 -5.56 -7.75
C GLN A 11 14.55 -5.81 -8.22
N SER A 12 13.54 -5.16 -7.61
CA SER A 12 12.14 -5.36 -8.04
C SER A 12 11.89 -4.77 -9.44
N PRO A 13 11.43 -5.57 -10.42
CA PRO A 13 11.31 -5.14 -11.82
C PRO A 13 10.22 -4.08 -12.07
N SER A 14 9.34 -3.83 -11.09
CA SER A 14 8.13 -2.99 -11.26
C SER A 14 8.24 -1.57 -10.72
N LEU A 15 9.36 -1.19 -10.09
CA LEU A 15 9.51 0.13 -9.48
C LEU A 15 9.99 1.20 -10.48
N PRO A 16 9.41 2.42 -10.46
CA PRO A 16 10.03 3.58 -11.09
C PRO A 16 11.41 3.82 -10.45
N ARG A 17 12.47 3.86 -11.27
CA ARG A 17 13.85 4.06 -10.82
C ARG A 17 14.35 5.44 -11.23
N SER A 18 15.11 6.07 -10.33
CA SER A 18 15.98 7.21 -10.64
C SER A 18 17.02 6.84 -11.70
N SER A 19 17.68 7.83 -12.29
CA SER A 19 18.86 7.64 -13.15
C SER A 19 19.98 6.83 -12.47
N GLU A 20 20.04 6.86 -11.14
CA GLU A 20 20.99 6.12 -10.29
C GLU A 20 20.47 4.73 -9.84
N GLY A 21 19.27 4.31 -10.30
CA GLY A 21 18.71 2.99 -10.03
C GLY A 21 17.94 2.85 -8.71
N GLU A 22 17.88 3.91 -7.88
CA GLU A 22 17.10 3.93 -6.64
C GLU A 22 15.59 4.04 -6.90
N PRO A 23 14.73 3.37 -6.10
CA PRO A 23 13.28 3.54 -6.18
C PRO A 23 12.90 4.99 -5.88
N VAL A 24 12.17 5.63 -6.81
CA VAL A 24 11.61 6.97 -6.58
C VAL A 24 10.14 6.80 -6.25
N PHE A 25 9.76 7.23 -5.05
CA PHE A 25 8.38 7.26 -4.61
C PHE A 25 7.84 8.69 -4.70
N PRO A 26 6.65 8.90 -5.28
CA PRO A 26 6.08 10.24 -5.42
C PRO A 26 5.73 10.86 -4.06
N GLU A 27 5.37 10.02 -3.09
CA GLU A 27 5.01 10.41 -1.74
C GLU A 27 5.44 9.34 -0.73
N PRO A 28 5.59 9.66 0.56
CA PRO A 28 6.02 8.70 1.59
C PRO A 28 5.14 7.45 1.67
N TRP A 29 3.81 7.59 1.51
CA TRP A 29 2.87 6.48 1.58
C TRP A 29 3.12 5.42 0.48
N ALA A 30 3.63 5.84 -0.69
CA ALA A 30 3.93 4.92 -1.78
C ALA A 30 5.11 4.01 -1.44
N ALA A 31 6.10 4.54 -0.70
CA ALA A 31 7.20 3.75 -0.15
C ALA A 31 6.72 2.74 0.89
N GLU A 32 5.78 3.15 1.75
CA GLU A 32 5.16 2.28 2.76
C GLU A 32 4.37 1.14 2.12
N ALA A 33 3.53 1.43 1.12
CA ALA A 33 2.79 0.42 0.37
C ALA A 33 3.72 -0.62 -0.28
N PHE A 34 4.81 -0.16 -0.91
CA PHE A 34 5.83 -1.03 -1.46
C PHE A 34 6.49 -1.91 -0.39
N ALA A 35 6.90 -1.31 0.73
CA ALA A 35 7.54 -2.04 1.84
C ALA A 35 6.61 -3.11 2.41
N MET A 36 5.31 -2.82 2.55
CA MET A 36 4.30 -3.79 2.98
C MET A 36 4.17 -4.95 2.00
N THR A 37 4.05 -4.68 0.69
CA THR A 37 4.01 -5.73 -0.35
C THR A 37 5.21 -6.66 -0.26
N VAL A 38 6.43 -6.10 -0.19
CA VAL A 38 7.65 -6.92 -0.10
C VAL A 38 7.69 -7.74 1.18
N HIS A 39 7.32 -7.14 2.32
CA HIS A 39 7.32 -7.82 3.62
C HIS A 39 6.33 -8.99 3.67
N LEU A 40 5.13 -8.80 3.14
CA LEU A 40 4.10 -9.83 3.09
C LEU A 40 4.49 -10.97 2.14
N HIS A 41 5.07 -10.65 0.98
CA HIS A 41 5.65 -11.65 0.08
C HIS A 41 6.80 -12.42 0.78
N ALA A 42 7.71 -11.73 1.46
CA ALA A 42 8.83 -12.36 2.17
C ALA A 42 8.36 -13.32 3.27
N LYS A 43 7.16 -13.10 3.83
CA LYS A 43 6.48 -14.01 4.76
C LYS A 43 5.78 -15.20 4.09
N GLY A 44 5.79 -15.27 2.76
CA GLY A 44 5.15 -16.34 1.99
C GLY A 44 3.63 -16.27 2.00
N LEU A 45 3.05 -15.09 2.26
CA LEU A 45 1.60 -14.89 2.30
C LEU A 45 0.97 -14.86 0.90
N PHE A 46 1.79 -14.65 -0.12
CA PHE A 46 1.47 -14.76 -1.54
C PHE A 46 2.75 -14.85 -2.36
N SER A 47 2.62 -15.28 -3.61
CA SER A 47 3.69 -15.34 -4.60
C SER A 47 3.75 -14.08 -5.46
N TRP A 48 4.93 -13.82 -6.05
CA TRP A 48 5.07 -12.72 -7.03
C TRP A 48 4.17 -12.88 -8.26
N SER A 49 3.81 -14.11 -8.63
CA SER A 49 2.88 -14.36 -9.75
C SER A 49 1.47 -13.87 -9.40
N GLU A 50 0.95 -14.24 -8.23
CA GLU A 50 -0.35 -13.76 -7.74
C GLU A 50 -0.35 -12.22 -7.64
N TRP A 51 0.73 -11.63 -7.10
CA TRP A 51 0.89 -10.18 -7.07
C TRP A 51 0.80 -9.54 -8.47
N ALA A 52 1.54 -10.07 -9.44
CA ALA A 52 1.57 -9.53 -10.79
C ALA A 52 0.20 -9.65 -11.47
N GLU A 53 -0.51 -10.76 -11.27
CA GLU A 53 -1.86 -10.97 -11.79
C GLU A 53 -2.86 -9.98 -11.18
N THR A 54 -2.88 -9.84 -9.85
CA THR A 54 -3.79 -8.93 -9.15
C THR A 54 -3.51 -7.46 -9.49
N LEU A 55 -2.23 -7.06 -9.56
CA LEU A 55 -1.85 -5.70 -9.97
C LEU A 55 -2.24 -5.41 -11.42
N SER A 56 -1.97 -6.36 -12.33
CA SER A 56 -2.39 -6.23 -13.73
C SER A 56 -3.90 -6.05 -13.84
N ALA A 57 -4.69 -6.83 -13.08
CA ALA A 57 -6.14 -6.68 -13.05
C ALA A 57 -6.57 -5.29 -12.57
N GLN A 58 -5.90 -4.70 -11.57
CA GLN A 58 -6.19 -3.33 -11.13
C GLN A 58 -5.86 -2.27 -12.19
N LEU A 59 -4.70 -2.39 -12.85
CA LEU A 59 -4.23 -1.45 -13.86
C LEU A 59 -5.12 -1.41 -15.12
N HIS A 60 -5.83 -2.51 -15.42
CA HIS A 60 -6.72 -2.60 -16.58
C HIS A 60 -8.19 -2.29 -16.26
N LYS A 61 -8.52 -1.88 -15.02
CA LYS A 61 -9.90 -1.46 -14.70
C LYS A 61 -10.29 -0.23 -15.52
N PRO A 62 -11.58 -0.08 -15.89
CA PRO A 62 -12.05 1.13 -16.55
C PRO A 62 -11.90 2.35 -15.63
N GLY A 63 -11.54 3.51 -16.20
CA GLY A 63 -11.41 4.78 -15.47
C GLY A 63 -10.02 5.04 -14.88
N ARG A 64 -9.01 4.24 -15.23
CA ARG A 64 -7.61 4.48 -14.87
C ARG A 64 -7.03 5.68 -15.57
N ALA A 65 -6.10 6.37 -14.90
CA ALA A 65 -5.49 7.56 -15.44
C ALA A 65 -4.59 7.20 -16.63
N GLU A 66 -4.78 7.87 -17.77
CA GLU A 66 -3.98 7.62 -18.99
C GLU A 66 -2.49 7.97 -18.80
N ASP A 67 -2.20 8.88 -17.86
CA ASP A 67 -0.84 9.30 -17.49
C ASP A 67 -0.20 8.44 -16.40
N GLY A 68 -0.92 7.45 -15.85
CA GLY A 68 -0.44 6.57 -14.80
C GLY A 68 -0.28 7.24 -13.43
N SER A 69 -0.87 8.42 -13.22
CA SER A 69 -0.83 9.12 -11.94
C SER A 69 -1.45 8.32 -10.78
N ASP A 70 -2.35 7.38 -11.08
CA ASP A 70 -3.01 6.48 -10.13
C ASP A 70 -2.29 5.12 -9.95
N TYR A 71 -1.04 5.00 -10.41
CA TYR A 71 -0.29 3.74 -10.35
C TYR A 71 -0.17 3.17 -8.93
N PHE A 72 0.18 4.02 -7.95
CA PHE A 72 0.30 3.57 -6.56
C PHE A 72 -1.07 3.38 -5.89
N ASP A 73 -2.13 4.03 -6.37
CA ASP A 73 -3.50 3.71 -5.95
C ASP A 73 -3.90 2.31 -6.46
N CYS A 74 -3.54 1.96 -7.70
CA CYS A 74 -3.70 0.59 -8.22
C CYS A 74 -2.91 -0.42 -7.38
N TRP A 75 -1.70 -0.04 -6.94
CA TRP A 75 -0.86 -0.87 -6.09
C TRP A 75 -1.52 -1.18 -4.75
N VAL A 76 -2.05 -0.17 -4.06
CA VAL A 76 -2.74 -0.33 -2.78
C VAL A 76 -4.03 -1.14 -2.94
N ALA A 77 -4.78 -0.90 -4.03
CA ALA A 77 -5.98 -1.69 -4.34
C ALA A 77 -5.63 -3.16 -4.58
N ALA A 78 -4.56 -3.45 -5.32
CA ALA A 78 -4.12 -4.81 -5.61
C ALA A 78 -3.66 -5.53 -4.33
N LEU A 79 -2.93 -4.83 -3.46
CA LEU A 79 -2.50 -5.37 -2.18
C LEU A 79 -3.69 -5.69 -1.27
N SER A 80 -4.71 -4.83 -1.27
CA SER A 80 -5.93 -5.04 -0.48
C SER A 80 -6.69 -6.28 -0.97
N ASP A 81 -6.92 -6.39 -2.28
CA ASP A 81 -7.59 -7.55 -2.88
C ASP A 81 -6.85 -8.85 -2.55
N LEU A 82 -5.52 -8.83 -2.70
CA LEU A 82 -4.70 -10.01 -2.45
C LEU A 82 -4.70 -10.44 -0.96
N ILE A 83 -4.72 -9.49 -0.02
CA ILE A 83 -4.82 -9.78 1.41
C ILE A 83 -6.19 -10.40 1.75
N VAL A 84 -7.25 -9.94 1.09
CA VAL A 84 -8.61 -10.48 1.24
C VAL A 84 -8.72 -11.88 0.65
N ASP A 85 -8.23 -12.07 -0.57
CA ASP A 85 -8.31 -13.35 -1.29
C ASP A 85 -7.53 -14.46 -0.58
N ASN A 86 -6.42 -14.10 0.10
CA ASN A 86 -5.64 -15.03 0.92
C ASN A 86 -6.18 -15.19 2.36
N GLY A 87 -7.29 -14.54 2.70
CA GLY A 87 -7.93 -14.63 4.03
C GLY A 87 -7.08 -14.05 5.17
N ILE A 88 -6.12 -13.16 4.86
CA ILE A 88 -5.22 -12.54 5.84
C ILE A 88 -5.95 -11.44 6.62
N ALA A 89 -6.83 -10.70 5.94
CA ALA A 89 -7.78 -9.79 6.55
C ALA A 89 -9.10 -9.84 5.78
N ASP A 90 -10.21 -9.69 6.47
CA ASP A 90 -11.51 -9.53 5.84
C ASP A 90 -11.70 -8.11 5.27
N VAL A 91 -12.49 -8.02 4.20
CA VAL A 91 -12.80 -6.75 3.52
C VAL A 91 -13.48 -5.77 4.48
N GLU A 92 -14.28 -6.27 5.41
CA GLU A 92 -14.98 -5.46 6.41
C GLU A 92 -13.99 -4.79 7.37
N THR A 93 -12.95 -5.49 7.81
CA THR A 93 -11.87 -4.93 8.64
C THR A 93 -11.09 -3.85 7.92
N ILE A 94 -10.73 -4.06 6.64
CA ILE A 94 -10.03 -3.05 5.84
C ILE A 94 -10.90 -1.79 5.69
N LEU A 95 -12.16 -1.96 5.32
CA LEU A 95 -13.11 -0.85 5.16
C LEU A 95 -13.37 -0.13 6.49
N ALA A 96 -13.55 -0.87 7.59
CA ALA A 96 -13.76 -0.30 8.91
C ALA A 96 -12.56 0.55 9.35
N LEU A 97 -11.33 0.07 9.08
CA LEU A 97 -10.11 0.81 9.38
C LEU A 97 -9.98 2.07 8.52
N GLN A 98 -10.25 1.99 7.23
CA GLN A 98 -10.26 3.16 6.33
C GLN A 98 -11.28 4.21 6.80
N GLN A 99 -12.50 3.79 7.13
CA GLN A 99 -13.52 4.69 7.65
C GLN A 99 -13.15 5.30 9.00
N SER A 100 -12.48 4.52 9.86
CA SER A 100 -11.99 5.01 11.15
C SER A 100 -10.93 6.10 10.96
N TRP A 101 -9.98 5.90 10.05
CA TRP A 101 -9.00 6.93 9.68
C TRP A 101 -9.66 8.17 9.04
N GLN A 102 -10.67 7.99 8.19
CA GLN A 102 -11.40 9.11 7.59
C GLN A 102 -12.09 9.95 8.66
N ARG A 103 -12.81 9.32 9.59
CA ARG A 103 -13.44 10.03 10.72
C ARG A 103 -12.42 10.68 11.65
N ALA A 104 -11.29 10.01 11.91
CA ALA A 104 -10.19 10.57 12.68
C ALA A 104 -9.63 11.84 12.01
N ALA A 105 -9.44 11.82 10.69
CA ALA A 105 -8.98 12.98 9.93
C ALA A 105 -9.97 14.15 10.02
N GLU A 106 -11.26 13.88 9.84
CA GLU A 106 -12.33 14.88 9.95
C GLU A 106 -12.45 15.47 11.36
N ALA A 107 -12.23 14.66 12.39
CA ALA A 107 -12.28 15.08 13.79
C ALA A 107 -11.00 15.79 14.28
N THR A 108 -9.90 15.74 13.51
CA THR A 108 -8.62 16.33 13.90
C THR A 108 -8.57 17.81 13.47
N PRO A 109 -8.45 18.78 14.41
CA PRO A 109 -8.26 20.18 14.06
C PRO A 109 -7.00 20.39 13.22
N HIS A 110 -7.05 21.31 12.25
CA HIS A 110 -5.91 21.62 11.41
C HIS A 110 -4.65 21.96 12.23
N GLY A 111 -3.51 21.43 11.81
CA GLY A 111 -2.23 21.59 12.50
C GLY A 111 -1.98 20.61 13.66
N ARG A 112 -2.88 19.65 13.90
CA ARG A 112 -2.65 18.52 14.82
C ARG A 112 -2.44 17.21 14.06
N PRO A 113 -1.69 16.25 14.64
CA PRO A 113 -1.51 14.94 14.04
C PRO A 113 -2.84 14.18 13.98
N ILE A 114 -3.09 13.49 12.85
CA ILE A 114 -4.21 12.57 12.71
C ILE A 114 -3.79 11.24 13.34
N GLU A 115 -4.46 10.85 14.41
CA GLU A 115 -4.25 9.57 15.07
C GLU A 115 -5.55 8.77 15.01
N LEU A 116 -5.47 7.44 14.91
CA LEU A 116 -6.65 6.59 14.83
C LEU A 116 -7.57 6.73 16.07
N GLY A 117 -7.01 7.12 17.22
CA GLY A 117 -7.76 7.44 18.43
C GLY A 117 -8.63 8.69 18.34
N ASN A 118 -8.42 9.54 17.33
CA ASN A 118 -9.24 10.72 17.08
C ASN A 118 -10.61 10.35 16.46
N ASP A 119 -10.81 9.11 16.03
CA ASP A 119 -12.11 8.63 15.56
C ASP A 119 -13.14 8.63 16.70
N PRO A 120 -14.18 9.50 16.66
CA PRO A 120 -15.17 9.61 17.73
C PRO A 120 -15.96 8.31 17.96
N SER A 121 -16.04 7.44 16.94
CA SER A 121 -16.77 6.18 17.01
C SER A 121 -15.95 5.05 17.66
N ARG A 122 -14.63 5.22 17.84
CA ARG A 122 -13.73 4.14 18.30
C ARG A 122 -13.79 3.87 19.81
N GLY A 123 -14.26 4.84 20.60
CA GLY A 123 -14.43 4.74 22.06
C GLY A 123 -15.83 4.33 22.53
N SER A 124 -16.76 4.09 21.59
CA SER A 124 -18.14 3.69 21.89
C SER A 124 -18.29 2.17 21.73
N SER A 125 -17.78 1.40 22.68
CA SER A 125 -18.02 -0.06 22.79
C SER A 125 -18.14 -0.45 24.25
#